data_AF-A0A955XVS8-F1
#
_entry.id   AF-A0A955XVS8-F1
#
_cell.length_a   1.000
_cell.length_b   1.000
_cell.length_c   1.000
_cell.angle_alpha   90.00
_cell.angle_beta   90.00
_cell.angle_gamma   90.00
#
_symmetry.space_group_name_H-M   'P 1'
#
loop_
_entity.id
_entity.type
_entity.pdbx_description
1 polymer ?
#
loop_
_entity_poly.entity_id
_entity_poly.type
_entity_poly.pdbx_seq_one_letter_code
_entity_poly.pdbx_strand_id
1 'polypeptide(L)' 'MSANLGYERWKKVLSGRALPAAVVDLDALDHNIEVVKKAVTATEVTVRVATKSIRHVGLTQYVLEHGGPGFAGLMAFS' A
#
# COMPACT_ATOMS: atom_id res chain seq x y z
N MET A 1 0.92 14.77 -8.34
CA MET A 1 2.31 14.61 -8.81
C MET A 1 2.70 13.15 -8.62
N SER A 2 2.79 12.37 -9.70
CA SER A 2 3.32 11.01 -9.63
C SER A 2 4.81 11.11 -9.32
N ALA A 3 5.21 10.75 -8.09
CA ALA A 3 6.60 10.79 -7.67
C ALA A 3 7.33 9.60 -8.33
N ASN A 4 7.83 9.82 -9.53
CA ASN A 4 8.84 8.93 -10.10
C ASN A 4 10.08 9.06 -9.21
N LEU A 5 10.23 8.14 -8.25
CA LEU A 5 11.37 8.12 -7.35
C LEU A 5 12.60 7.68 -8.15
N GLY A 6 13.31 8.66 -8.69
CA GLY A 6 14.57 8.43 -9.39
C GLY A 6 15.58 7.67 -8.51
N TYR A 7 16.44 6.90 -9.16
CA TYR A 7 17.47 6.07 -8.54
C TYR A 7 18.25 6.78 -7.41
N GLU A 8 18.62 8.05 -7.60
CA GLU A 8 19.38 8.84 -6.63
C GLU A 8 18.64 9.04 -5.30
N ARG A 9 17.31 9.22 -5.33
CA ARG A 9 16.52 9.34 -4.10
C ARG A 9 16.54 8.03 -3.32
N TRP A 10 16.33 6.90 -3.98
CA TRP A 10 16.37 5.60 -3.32
C TRP A 10 17.76 5.24 -2.79
N LYS A 11 18.81 5.55 -3.55
CA LYS A 11 20.20 5.39 -3.10
C LYS A 11 20.48 6.17 -1.82
N LYS A 12 19.92 7.39 -1.71
CA LYS A 12 20.00 8.19 -0.47
C LYS A 12 19.19 7.58 0.68
N VAL A 13 17.93 7.20 0.44
CA VAL A 13 17.04 6.61 1.47
C VAL A 13 17.61 5.31 2.05
N LEU A 14 18.23 4.49 1.20
CA LEU A 14 18.80 3.20 1.58
C LEU A 14 20.26 3.28 2.04
N SER A 15 20.84 4.48 2.08
CA SER A 15 22.22 4.67 2.53
C SER A 15 22.39 4.16 3.97
N GLY A 16 23.40 3.32 4.19
CA GLY A 16 23.69 2.72 5.49
C GLY A 16 22.75 1.58 5.91
N ARG A 17 21.87 1.11 5.03
CA ARG A 17 21.03 -0.08 5.28
C ARG A 17 21.69 -1.34 4.74
N ALA A 18 21.47 -2.47 5.41
CA ALA A 18 21.86 -3.78 4.90
C ALA A 18 21.00 -4.12 3.66
N LEU A 19 21.64 -4.65 2.62
CA LEU A 19 21.02 -5.02 1.36
C LEU A 19 21.26 -6.51 1.06
N PRO A 20 20.35 -7.19 0.33
CA PRO A 20 19.14 -6.66 -0.29
C PRO A 20 18.05 -6.33 0.73
N ALA A 21 17.23 -5.31 0.41
CA ALA A 21 16.12 -4.89 1.25
C ALA A 21 14.84 -4.78 0.40
N ALA A 22 13.72 -5.22 0.98
CA ALA A 22 12.40 -4.88 0.47
C ALA A 22 11.98 -3.52 1.04
N VAL A 23 11.48 -2.64 0.18
CA VAL A 23 11.13 -1.26 0.55
C VAL A 23 9.75 -0.94 0.03
N VAL A 24 8.96 -0.24 0.84
CA VAL A 24 7.64 0.27 0.46
C VAL A 24 7.67 1.78 0.56
N ASP A 25 7.26 2.43 -0.53
CA ASP A 25 6.99 3.85 -0.53
C ASP A 25 5.58 4.09 0.02
N LEU A 26 5.50 4.66 1.23
CA LEU A 26 4.23 4.92 1.90
C LEU A 26 3.43 6.04 1.22
N ASP A 27 4.10 7.03 0.62
CA ASP A 27 3.41 8.11 -0.12
C ASP A 27 2.67 7.54 -1.34
N ALA A 28 3.34 6.61 -2.05
CA ALA A 28 2.73 5.89 -3.17
C ALA A 28 1.62 4.93 -2.71
N LEU A 29 1.80 4.28 -1.55
CA LEU A 29 0.77 3.42 -0.97
C LEU A 29 -0.50 4.21 -0.62
N ASP A 30 -0.35 5.36 0.04
CA ASP A 30 -1.46 6.27 0.38
C ASP A 30 -2.21 6.73 -0.88
N HIS A 31 -1.47 7.09 -1.93
CA HIS A 31 -2.07 7.44 -3.21
C HIS A 31 -2.90 6.28 -3.79
N ASN A 32 -2.36 5.06 -3.76
CA ASN A 32 -3.07 3.87 -4.28
C ASN A 32 -4.34 3.56 -3.48
N ILE A 33 -4.28 3.69 -2.14
CA ILE A 33 -5.45 3.52 -1.27
C ILE A 33 -6.53 4.53 -1.66
N GLU A 34 -6.17 5.80 -1.82
CA GLU A 34 -7.13 6.86 -2.19
C GLU A 34 -7.74 6.66 -3.58
N VAL A 35 -6.95 6.16 -4.55
CA VAL A 35 -7.48 5.80 -5.88
C VAL A 35 -8.55 4.71 -5.77
N VAL A 36 -8.26 3.64 -5.04
CA VAL A 36 -9.21 2.52 -4.86
C VAL A 36 -10.43 2.96 -4.05
N LYS A 37 -10.23 3.73 -2.98
CA LYS A 37 -11.30 4.29 -2.15
C LYS A 37 -12.27 5.14 -2.97
N LYS A 38 -11.75 6.04 -3.82
CA LYS A 38 -12.59 6.86 -4.71
C LYS A 38 -13.43 6.02 -5.67
N ALA A 39 -12.88 4.90 -6.17
CA ALA A 39 -13.60 4.01 -7.07
C ALA A 39 -14.81 3.32 -6.41
N VAL A 40 -14.78 3.10 -5.09
CA VAL A 40 -15.86 2.42 -4.36
C VAL A 40 -16.74 3.35 -3.52
N THR A 41 -16.34 4.61 -3.32
CA THR A 41 -17.06 5.56 -2.44
C THR A 41 -18.51 5.81 -2.86
N ALA A 42 -18.82 5.77 -4.17
CA ALA A 42 -20.16 5.99 -4.69
C ALA A 42 -20.98 4.69 -4.83
N THR A 43 -20.56 3.61 -4.17
CA THR A 43 -21.14 2.28 -4.31
C THR A 43 -21.38 1.65 -2.94
N GLU A 44 -22.28 0.66 -2.89
CA GLU A 44 -22.52 -0.15 -1.68
C GLU A 44 -21.50 -1.30 -1.52
N VAL A 45 -20.51 -1.43 -2.42
CA VAL A 45 -19.54 -2.53 -2.37
C VAL A 45 -18.36 -2.18 -1.47
N THR A 46 -17.80 -3.22 -0.83
CA THR A 46 -16.58 -3.10 -0.03
C THR A 46 -15.41 -3.81 -0.69
N VAL A 47 -14.20 -3.35 -0.38
CA VAL A 47 -12.94 -3.89 -0.86
C VAL A 47 -12.38 -4.88 0.15
N ARG A 48 -12.20 -6.13 -0.28
CA ARG A 48 -11.40 -7.12 0.46
C ARG A 48 -9.95 -7.07 -0.01
N VAL A 49 -9.03 -6.70 0.88
CA VAL A 49 -7.60 -6.54 0.52
C VAL A 49 -6.98 -7.91 0.22
N ALA A 50 -6.48 -8.09 -0.99
CA ALA A 50 -5.76 -9.30 -1.38
C ALA A 50 -4.36 -9.32 -0.76
N THR A 51 -4.07 -10.29 0.13
CA THR A 51 -2.84 -10.26 0.94
C THR A 51 -1.64 -10.93 0.29
N LYS A 52 -1.85 -11.67 -0.81
CA LYS A 52 -0.81 -12.52 -1.45
C LYS A 52 0.44 -11.76 -1.92
N SER A 53 0.31 -10.49 -2.29
CA SER A 53 1.40 -9.64 -2.77
C SER A 53 2.02 -8.77 -1.67
N ILE A 54 1.33 -8.60 -0.54
CA ILE A 54 1.80 -7.77 0.58
C ILE A 54 2.58 -8.63 1.58
N ARG A 55 2.01 -9.78 1.99
CA ARG A 55 2.57 -10.74 2.96
C ARG A 55 3.22 -10.11 4.20
N HIS A 56 2.71 -8.96 4.62
CA HIS A 56 3.19 -8.20 5.76
C HIS A 56 1.97 -7.69 6.53
N VAL A 57 1.81 -8.15 7.77
CA VAL A 57 0.64 -7.86 8.60
C VAL A 57 0.51 -6.36 8.85
N GLY A 58 1.61 -5.69 9.22
CA GLY A 58 1.60 -4.26 9.49
C GLY A 58 1.19 -3.41 8.27
N LEU A 59 1.54 -3.84 7.06
CA LEU A 59 1.13 -3.11 5.84
C LEU A 59 -0.33 -3.40 5.50
N THR A 60 -0.80 -4.61 5.78
CA THR A 60 -2.21 -4.97 5.59
C THR A 60 -3.09 -4.17 6.55
N GLN A 61 -2.68 -4.06 7.82
CA GLN A 61 -3.35 -3.23 8.82
C GLN A 61 -3.35 -1.76 8.41
N TYR A 62 -2.20 -1.24 7.96
CA TYR A 62 -2.07 0.13 7.45
C TYR A 62 -3.08 0.41 6.33
N VAL A 63 -3.21 -0.49 5.35
CA VAL A 63 -4.16 -0.34 4.24
C VAL A 63 -5.61 -0.33 4.72
N LEU A 64 -5.98 -1.21 5.66
CA LEU A 64 -7.34 -1.25 6.20
C LEU A 64 -7.68 0.04 6.97
N GLU A 65 -6.74 0.55 7.76
CA GLU A 65 -6.92 1.78 8.54
C GLU A 65 -7.11 3.00 7.63
N HIS A 66 -6.23 3.19 6.65
CA HIS A 66 -6.26 4.37 5.76
C HIS A 66 -7.36 4.26 4.68
N GLY A 67 -7.73 3.04 4.29
CA GLY A 67 -8.85 2.79 3.39
C GLY A 67 -10.22 3.10 4.03
N GLY A 68 -10.32 3.01 5.35
CA GLY A 68 -11.54 3.29 6.11
C GLY A 68 -12.64 2.25 5.91
N PRO A 69 -13.92 2.59 6.16
CA PRO A 69 -15.03 1.63 6.18
C PRO A 69 -15.28 0.88 4.86
N GLY A 70 -14.88 1.46 3.73
CA GLY A 70 -14.98 0.82 2.41
C GLY A 70 -14.01 -0.35 2.22
N PHE A 71 -12.99 -0.49 3.06
CA PHE A 71 -12.02 -1.58 3.03
C PHE A 71 -12.34 -2.57 4.16
N ALA A 72 -13.22 -3.53 3.84
CA ALA A 72 -13.73 -4.48 4.82
C ALA A 72 -13.31 -5.91 4.47
N GLY A 73 -12.44 -6.46 5.32
CA GLY A 73 -12.02 -7.86 5.24
C GLY A 73 -10.80 -8.09 4.34
N LEU A 74 -10.33 -9.33 4.37
CA LEU A 74 -9.13 -9.78 3.67
C LEU A 74 -9.48 -10.90 2.68
N MET A 75 -8.78 -10.93 1.56
CA MET A 75 -8.75 -12.07 0.66
C MET A 75 -7.36 -12.73 0.75
N ALA A 76 -7.30 -13.84 1.46
CA ALA A 76 -6.09 -14.65 1.59
C ALA A 76 -6.03 -15.72 0.50
N PHE A 77 -4.81 -16.08 0.11
CA PHE A 77 -4.53 -17.19 -0.79
C PHE A 77 -3.53 -18.10 -0.09
N SER A 78 -3.80 -19.41 -0.08
CA SER A 78 -2.93 -20.47 0.46
C SER A 78 -1.95 -20.95 -0.60
#